data_AF-A0AB40BQ18-F1
#
_entry.id   AF-A0AB40BQ18-F1
#
_cell.length_a   1.000
_cell.length_b   1.000
_cell.length_c   1.000
_cell.angle_alpha   90.00
_cell.angle_beta   90.00
_cell.angle_gamma   90.00
#
_symmetry.space_group_name_H-M   'P 1'
#
loop_
_entity.id
_entity.type
_entity.pdbx_description
1 polymer ?
#
loop_
_entity_poly.entity_id
_entity_poly.type
_entity_poly.pdbx_seq_one_letter_code
_entity_poly.pdbx_strand_id
1 'polypeptide(L)'
;MIIQLAVNEDASRVFGREFDKQKIIELLFSDCQNNLRVISIVGMKGVGKTTLAQLVYNDEIVSRYFNLRGWVHVLESYDVLQLIKAITESFGRKLDNSKELNTLQEILKEEMWRKRVLLVLNNICNYKNSFLEFLSISFNGAESVKIIVTSSNDSVAAEFEEMILPYHLHCLHEDESWLLFQHCAFDCHGFHQIGRKIVIKCKGFAFFVFEDARTPP
;
A
#
# COMPACT_ATOMS: atom_id res chain seq x y z
N MET A 1 7.02 -6.21 -19.34
CA MET A 1 8.21 -6.20 -18.47
C MET A 1 7.78 -5.62 -17.14
N ILE A 2 7.21 -6.47 -16.28
CA ILE A 2 6.81 -6.07 -14.92
C ILE A 2 8.13 -5.98 -14.16
N ILE A 3 8.54 -4.76 -13.80
CA ILE A 3 9.71 -4.56 -12.96
C ILE A 3 9.31 -5.07 -11.57
N GLN A 4 9.61 -6.33 -11.35
CA GLN A 4 9.73 -6.92 -10.03
C GLN A 4 10.97 -6.26 -9.43
N LEU A 5 10.77 -5.13 -8.74
CA LEU A 5 11.77 -4.65 -7.79
C LEU A 5 11.83 -5.72 -6.71
N ALA A 6 12.78 -6.65 -6.88
CA ALA A 6 13.35 -7.42 -5.80
C ALA A 6 13.88 -6.39 -4.80
N VAL A 7 13.07 -6.11 -3.78
CA VAL A 7 13.51 -5.37 -2.62
C VAL A 7 14.37 -6.35 -1.82
N ASN A 8 15.67 -6.10 -1.81
CA ASN A 8 16.68 -6.82 -1.03
C ASN A 8 16.21 -7.05 0.42
N GLU A 9 16.59 -8.22 0.95
CA GLU A 9 16.21 -8.81 2.24
C GLU A 9 16.63 -8.03 3.50
N ASP A 10 17.18 -6.81 3.39
CA ASP A 10 17.58 -5.96 4.53
C ASP A 10 16.62 -4.79 4.82
N ALA A 11 15.45 -4.72 4.16
CA ALA A 11 14.46 -3.65 4.34
C ALA A 11 13.47 -3.87 5.50
N SER A 12 13.67 -4.88 6.35
CA SER A 12 12.61 -5.39 7.25
C SER A 12 12.28 -4.51 8.45
N ARG A 13 13.07 -3.46 8.73
CA ARG A 13 12.87 -2.59 9.89
C ARG A 13 12.65 -1.14 9.49
N VAL A 14 11.39 -0.81 9.20
CA VAL A 14 10.94 0.57 9.06
C VAL A 14 10.58 1.10 10.45
N PHE A 15 11.31 2.11 10.91
CA PHE A 15 11.14 2.70 12.24
C PHE A 15 10.05 3.76 12.25
N GLY A 16 9.31 3.87 13.37
CA GLY A 16 8.34 4.94 13.60
C GLY A 16 7.03 4.75 12.84
N ARG A 17 6.72 3.52 12.47
CA ARG A 17 5.50 3.15 11.73
C ARG A 17 4.78 1.96 12.36
N GLU A 18 5.21 1.54 13.53
CA GLU A 18 4.67 0.40 14.26
C GLU A 18 3.21 0.64 14.66
N PHE A 19 2.92 1.84 15.18
CA PHE A 19 1.55 2.24 15.53
C PHE A 19 0.65 2.29 14.29
N ASP A 20 1.11 2.97 13.23
CA ASP A 20 0.36 3.05 11.97
C ASP A 20 0.08 1.66 11.39
N LYS A 21 1.09 0.79 11.39
CA LYS A 21 0.97 -0.59 10.88
C LYS A 21 -0.11 -1.34 11.66
N GLN A 22 -0.07 -1.28 13.00
CA GLN A 22 -1.06 -1.94 13.84
C GLN A 22 -2.47 -1.42 13.58
N LYS A 23 -2.64 -0.10 13.41
CA LYS A 23 -3.96 0.49 13.11
C LYS A 23 -4.52 -0.01 11.78
N ILE A 24 -3.72 -0.06 10.72
CA ILE A 24 -4.18 -0.60 9.43
C ILE A 24 -4.54 -2.09 9.57
N ILE A 25 -3.75 -2.87 10.31
CA ILE A 25 -4.04 -4.29 10.56
C ILE A 25 -5.38 -4.44 11.32
N GLU A 26 -5.62 -3.67 12.38
CA GLU A 26 -6.90 -3.64 13.09
C GLU A 26 -8.07 -3.34 12.14
N LEU A 27 -7.91 -2.36 11.25
CA LEU A 27 -8.91 -2.01 10.24
C LEU A 27 -9.15 -3.15 9.23
N LEU A 28 -8.11 -3.89 8.82
CA LEU A 28 -8.26 -5.06 7.94
C LEU A 28 -9.11 -6.15 8.59
N PHE A 29 -8.91 -6.41 9.87
CA PHE A 29 -9.59 -7.46 10.63
C PHE A 29 -10.93 -7.02 11.23
N SER A 30 -11.26 -5.73 11.20
CA SER A 30 -12.56 -5.23 11.63
C SER A 30 -13.72 -5.78 10.78
N ASP A 31 -14.86 -6.03 11.43
CA ASP A 31 -16.07 -6.50 10.79
C ASP A 31 -16.60 -5.49 9.76
N CYS A 32 -17.01 -5.98 8.60
CA CYS A 32 -17.59 -5.18 7.52
C CYS A 32 -18.85 -5.86 6.99
N GLN A 33 -19.91 -5.08 6.79
CA GLN A 33 -21.06 -5.59 6.06
C GLN A 33 -20.64 -5.89 4.61
N ASN A 34 -21.06 -7.05 4.08
CA ASN A 34 -20.75 -7.53 2.73
C ASN A 34 -19.32 -8.05 2.49
N ASN A 35 -18.53 -8.30 3.54
CA ASN A 35 -17.19 -8.91 3.44
C ASN A 35 -16.18 -8.15 2.57
N LEU A 36 -16.49 -6.90 2.18
CA LEU A 36 -15.64 -6.02 1.39
C LEU A 36 -15.28 -4.78 2.20
N ARG A 37 -13.98 -4.47 2.28
CA ARG A 37 -13.50 -3.24 2.93
C ARG A 37 -12.36 -2.62 2.14
N VAL A 38 -12.43 -1.31 1.98
CA VAL A 38 -11.37 -0.51 1.37
C VAL A 38 -10.77 0.39 2.43
N ILE A 39 -9.45 0.38 2.57
CA ILE A 39 -8.70 1.26 3.47
C ILE A 39 -7.85 2.17 2.59
N SER A 40 -8.09 3.47 2.68
CA SER A 40 -7.34 4.47 1.92
C SER A 40 -6.28 5.12 2.80
N ILE A 41 -5.02 4.79 2.59
CA ILE A 41 -3.89 5.45 3.25
C ILE A 41 -3.61 6.74 2.49
N VAL A 42 -3.87 7.87 3.13
CA VAL A 42 -3.76 9.20 2.53
C VAL A 42 -2.70 10.03 3.24
N GLY A 43 -2.04 10.93 2.53
CA GLY A 43 -1.05 11.84 3.11
C GLY A 43 -0.14 12.45 2.06
N MET A 44 0.71 13.37 2.48
CA MET A 44 1.59 14.10 1.56
C MET A 44 2.59 13.19 0.81
N LYS A 45 3.11 13.66 -0.32
CA LYS A 45 4.21 12.99 -1.02
C LYS A 45 5.43 12.90 -0.09
N GLY A 46 6.12 11.75 -0.08
CA GLY A 46 7.32 11.52 0.74
C GLY A 46 7.08 11.12 2.20
N VAL A 47 5.82 11.02 2.65
CA VAL A 47 5.49 10.65 4.04
C VAL A 47 5.64 9.15 4.36
N GLY A 48 5.76 8.30 3.34
CA GLY A 48 5.98 6.85 3.50
C GLY A 48 4.74 5.95 3.37
N LYS A 49 3.67 6.38 2.67
CA LYS A 49 2.44 5.58 2.47
C LYS A 49 2.70 4.20 1.86
N THR A 50 3.46 4.16 0.77
CA THR A 50 3.83 2.92 0.07
C THR A 50 4.60 1.99 0.99
N THR A 51 5.54 2.55 1.77
CA THR A 51 6.31 1.81 2.78
C THR A 51 5.39 1.23 3.86
N LEU A 52 4.45 2.01 4.38
CA LEU A 52 3.47 1.53 5.36
C LEU A 52 2.61 0.38 4.80
N ALA A 53 2.11 0.53 3.58
CA ALA A 53 1.34 -0.53 2.92
C ALA A 53 2.18 -1.81 2.71
N GLN A 54 3.47 -1.69 2.39
CA GLN A 54 4.39 -2.84 2.27
C GLN A 54 4.58 -3.54 3.62
N LEU A 55 4.75 -2.79 4.71
CA LEU A 55 4.86 -3.36 6.06
C LEU A 55 3.63 -4.18 6.44
N VAL A 56 2.44 -3.67 6.12
CA VAL A 56 1.18 -4.38 6.39
C VAL A 56 1.06 -5.62 5.50
N TYR A 57 1.33 -5.48 4.19
CA TYR A 57 1.19 -6.58 3.22
C TYR A 57 2.12 -7.77 3.53
N ASN A 58 3.32 -7.48 4.05
CA ASN A 58 4.33 -8.46 4.42
C ASN A 58 4.24 -8.92 5.88
N ASP A 59 3.29 -8.40 6.67
CA ASP A 59 3.13 -8.83 8.06
C ASP A 59 2.76 -10.32 8.14
N GLU A 60 3.32 -11.03 9.12
CA GLU A 60 3.11 -12.48 9.27
C GLU A 60 1.64 -12.85 9.48
N ILE A 61 0.90 -12.05 10.25
CA ILE A 61 -0.51 -12.34 10.54
C ILE A 61 -1.34 -12.10 9.28
N VAL A 62 -1.08 -11.00 8.59
CA VAL A 62 -1.75 -10.64 7.33
C VAL A 62 -1.48 -11.71 6.27
N SER A 63 -0.21 -12.07 6.07
CA SER A 63 0.20 -13.04 5.05
C SER A 63 -0.34 -14.45 5.29
N ARG A 64 -0.52 -14.87 6.55
CA ARG A 64 -1.14 -16.16 6.90
C ARG A 64 -2.66 -16.15 6.76
N TYR A 65 -3.30 -15.00 7.01
CA TYR A 65 -4.75 -14.89 6.92
C TYR A 65 -5.25 -14.86 5.47
N PHE A 66 -4.66 -14.02 4.62
CA PHE A 66 -5.08 -13.85 3.22
C PHE A 66 -4.38 -14.87 2.30
N ASN A 67 -5.16 -15.81 1.78
CA ASN A 67 -4.66 -16.89 0.90
C ASN A 67 -4.58 -16.46 -0.58
N LEU A 68 -5.12 -15.30 -0.94
CA LEU A 68 -4.86 -14.63 -2.22
C LEU A 68 -4.40 -13.21 -1.94
N ARG A 69 -3.22 -12.84 -2.47
CA ARG A 69 -2.64 -11.52 -2.26
C ARG A 69 -2.13 -10.96 -3.59
N GLY A 70 -2.38 -9.68 -3.83
CA GLY A 70 -1.95 -8.98 -5.04
C GLY A 70 -1.48 -7.57 -4.70
N TRP A 71 -0.47 -7.11 -5.43
CA TRP A 71 0.06 -5.75 -5.32
C TRP A 71 0.17 -5.14 -6.72
N VAL A 72 -0.48 -4.01 -6.93
CA VAL A 72 -0.46 -3.28 -8.20
C VAL A 72 0.00 -1.86 -7.97
N HIS A 73 1.02 -1.44 -8.71
CA HIS A 73 1.36 -0.04 -8.83
C HIS A 73 0.52 0.59 -9.94
N VAL A 74 -0.41 1.47 -9.59
CA VAL A 74 -1.32 2.12 -10.57
C VAL A 74 -0.58 3.25 -11.26
N LEU A 75 -0.52 3.19 -12.59
CA LEU A 75 0.00 4.29 -13.41
C LEU A 75 -1.14 5.25 -13.75
N GLU A 76 -0.83 6.53 -13.90
CA GLU A 76 -1.84 7.55 -14.27
C GLU A 76 -2.52 7.26 -15.62
N SER A 77 -1.82 6.54 -16.51
CA SER A 77 -2.32 6.16 -17.83
C SER A 77 -3.26 4.95 -17.82
N TYR A 78 -3.45 4.26 -16.70
CA TYR A 78 -4.25 3.04 -16.66
C TYR A 78 -5.74 3.35 -16.87
N ASP A 79 -6.30 2.75 -17.92
CA ASP A 79 -7.74 2.57 -18.03
C ASP A 79 -8.22 1.37 -17.17
N VAL A 80 -9.54 1.18 -17.13
CA VAL A 80 -10.14 0.08 -16.33
C VAL A 80 -9.62 -1.29 -16.79
N LEU A 81 -9.50 -1.52 -18.11
CA LEU A 81 -9.04 -2.80 -18.63
C LEU A 81 -7.58 -3.09 -18.24
N GLN A 82 -6.70 -2.10 -18.35
CA GLN A 82 -5.29 -2.22 -17.97
C GLN A 82 -5.14 -2.48 -16.49
N LEU A 83 -5.91 -1.79 -15.64
CA LEU A 83 -5.90 -2.00 -14.20
C LEU A 83 -6.39 -3.42 -13.83
N ILE A 84 -7.49 -3.89 -14.42
CA ILE A 84 -8.00 -5.24 -14.18
C ILE A 84 -7.02 -6.32 -14.65
N LYS A 85 -6.33 -6.12 -15.79
CA LYS A 85 -5.25 -7.00 -16.24
C LYS A 85 -4.12 -7.05 -15.21
N ALA A 86 -3.63 -5.89 -14.77
CA ALA A 86 -2.56 -5.81 -13.77
C ALA A 86 -2.94 -6.48 -12.45
N ILE A 87 -4.19 -6.33 -11.99
CA ILE A 87 -4.71 -7.00 -10.79
C ILE A 87 -4.70 -8.52 -10.97
N THR A 88 -5.23 -8.99 -12.09
CA THR A 88 -5.29 -10.43 -12.39
C THR A 88 -3.88 -11.04 -12.45
N GLU A 89 -2.94 -10.33 -13.08
CA GLU A 89 -1.52 -10.73 -13.12
C GLU A 89 -0.88 -10.71 -11.73
N SER A 90 -1.24 -9.76 -10.87
CA SER A 90 -0.72 -9.67 -9.50
C SER A 90 -1.12 -10.87 -8.62
N PHE A 91 -2.20 -11.56 -8.98
CA PHE A 91 -2.59 -12.83 -8.35
C PHE A 91 -1.86 -14.06 -8.91
N GLY A 92 -0.90 -13.86 -9.81
CA GLY A 92 -0.08 -14.92 -10.40
C GLY A 92 -0.66 -15.52 -11.68
N ARG A 93 -1.73 -14.95 -12.24
CA ARG A 93 -2.32 -15.43 -13.51
C ARG A 93 -1.62 -14.81 -14.71
N LYS A 94 -1.18 -15.66 -15.63
CA LYS A 94 -0.64 -15.20 -16.93
C LYS A 94 -1.79 -14.87 -17.87
N LEU A 95 -1.78 -13.65 -18.40
CA LEU A 95 -2.74 -13.19 -19.39
C LEU A 95 -2.08 -13.00 -20.75
N ASP A 96 -2.88 -13.19 -21.79
CA ASP A 96 -2.62 -12.77 -23.14
C ASP A 96 -3.22 -11.37 -23.38
N ASN A 97 -2.61 -10.61 -24.29
CA ASN A 97 -3.01 -9.23 -24.53
C ASN A 97 -4.44 -9.11 -25.13
N SER A 98 -4.97 -10.17 -25.73
CA SER A 98 -6.29 -10.25 -26.38
C SER A 98 -7.49 -10.29 -25.44
N LYS A 99 -7.30 -10.50 -24.13
CA LYS A 99 -8.43 -10.65 -23.20
C LYS A 99 -9.24 -9.37 -23.02
N GLU A 100 -10.55 -9.54 -23.11
CA GLU A 100 -11.58 -8.51 -22.88
C GLU A 100 -12.08 -8.53 -21.42
N LEU A 101 -12.77 -7.47 -21.01
CA LEU A 101 -13.24 -7.28 -19.63
C LEU A 101 -14.12 -8.43 -19.11
N ASN A 102 -15.03 -8.96 -19.93
CA ASN A 102 -15.93 -10.03 -19.52
C ASN A 102 -15.16 -11.30 -19.13
N THR A 103 -14.19 -11.69 -19.96
CA THR A 103 -13.32 -12.85 -19.69
C THR A 103 -12.48 -12.63 -18.44
N LEU A 104 -11.97 -11.41 -18.23
CA LEU A 104 -11.21 -11.08 -17.02
C LEU A 104 -12.09 -11.13 -15.76
N GLN A 105 -13.37 -10.75 -15.87
CA GLN A 105 -14.31 -10.83 -14.76
C GLN A 105 -14.56 -12.28 -14.32
N GLU A 106 -14.72 -13.20 -15.28
CA GLU A 106 -14.88 -14.64 -14.99
C GLU A 106 -13.61 -15.21 -14.34
N ILE A 107 -12.43 -14.89 -14.89
CA ILE A 107 -11.15 -15.32 -14.32
C ILE A 107 -11.00 -14.81 -12.87
N LEU A 108 -11.33 -13.54 -12.60
CA LEU A 108 -11.24 -13.00 -11.24
C LEU A 108 -12.21 -13.67 -10.28
N LYS A 109 -13.46 -13.96 -10.71
CA LYS A 109 -14.42 -14.70 -9.90
C LYS A 109 -13.89 -16.08 -9.53
N GLU A 110 -13.33 -16.82 -10.49
CA GLU A 110 -12.71 -18.12 -10.23
C GLU A 110 -11.51 -18.00 -9.29
N GLU A 111 -10.65 -16.99 -9.48
CA GLU A 111 -9.49 -16.77 -8.64
C GLU A 111 -9.85 -16.48 -7.19
N MET A 112 -10.94 -15.74 -6.97
CA MET A 112 -11.33 -15.26 -5.64
C MET A 112 -12.31 -16.19 -4.93
N TRP A 113 -12.86 -17.17 -5.63
CA TRP A 113 -13.85 -18.10 -5.08
C TRP A 113 -13.37 -18.77 -3.79
N ARG A 114 -14.13 -18.56 -2.69
CA ARG A 114 -13.84 -19.04 -1.33
C ARG A 114 -12.45 -18.68 -0.82
N LYS A 115 -11.88 -17.57 -1.30
CA LYS A 115 -10.60 -17.04 -0.85
C LYS A 115 -10.78 -15.79 0.01
N ARG A 116 -9.81 -15.57 0.89
CA ARG A 116 -9.59 -14.33 1.63
C ARG A 116 -8.56 -13.53 0.86
N VAL A 117 -9.03 -12.47 0.23
CA VAL A 117 -8.27 -11.67 -0.73
C VAL A 117 -7.77 -10.38 -0.07
N LEU A 118 -6.47 -10.10 -0.23
CA LEU A 118 -5.90 -8.78 0.03
C LEU A 118 -5.33 -8.21 -1.27
N LEU A 119 -5.81 -7.05 -1.67
CA LEU A 119 -5.31 -6.33 -2.84
C LEU A 119 -4.75 -4.97 -2.42
N VAL A 120 -3.51 -4.68 -2.81
CA VAL A 120 -2.92 -3.35 -2.63
C VAL A 120 -2.87 -2.63 -3.97
N LEU A 121 -3.47 -1.45 -4.03
CA LEU A 121 -3.42 -0.53 -5.17
C LEU A 121 -2.60 0.68 -4.77
N ASN A 122 -1.35 0.72 -5.21
CA ASN A 122 -0.43 1.77 -4.85
C ASN A 122 -0.53 2.95 -5.82
N ASN A 123 -0.52 4.17 -5.27
CA ASN A 123 -0.45 5.43 -6.01
C ASN A 123 -1.68 5.71 -6.90
N ILE A 124 -2.89 5.56 -6.34
CA ILE A 124 -4.10 5.96 -7.06
C ILE A 124 -4.25 7.49 -7.02
N CYS A 125 -4.20 8.12 -8.20
CA CYS A 125 -4.43 9.55 -8.38
C CYS A 125 -5.91 9.88 -8.63
N ASN A 126 -6.69 8.94 -9.19
CA ASN A 126 -8.09 9.13 -9.52
C ASN A 126 -8.86 7.81 -9.40
N TYR A 127 -9.98 7.82 -8.70
CA TYR A 127 -10.88 6.67 -8.60
C TYR A 127 -11.96 6.80 -9.66
N LYS A 128 -12.18 5.74 -10.43
CA LYS A 128 -13.36 5.66 -11.29
C LYS A 128 -14.37 4.77 -10.60
N ASN A 129 -15.60 5.24 -10.39
CA ASN A 129 -16.68 4.44 -9.80
C ASN A 129 -16.86 3.09 -10.51
N SER A 130 -16.69 3.08 -11.83
CA SER A 130 -16.76 1.88 -12.67
C SER A 130 -15.74 0.79 -12.30
N PHE A 131 -14.61 1.14 -11.69
CA PHE A 131 -13.62 0.18 -11.22
C PHE A 131 -14.08 -0.56 -9.97
N LEU A 132 -14.55 0.16 -8.95
CA LEU A 132 -15.08 -0.47 -7.73
C LEU A 132 -16.33 -1.27 -8.04
N GLU A 133 -17.19 -0.78 -8.93
CA GLU A 133 -18.37 -1.52 -9.39
C GLU A 133 -17.97 -2.83 -10.08
N PHE A 134 -17.03 -2.79 -11.03
CA PHE A 134 -16.53 -3.99 -11.71
C PHE A 134 -15.93 -5.01 -10.73
N LEU A 135 -15.14 -4.51 -9.78
CA LEU A 135 -14.54 -5.34 -8.74
C LEU A 135 -15.59 -5.94 -7.81
N SER A 136 -16.59 -5.16 -7.40
CA SER A 136 -17.67 -5.64 -6.52
C SER A 136 -18.41 -6.83 -7.12
N ILE A 137 -18.65 -6.82 -8.44
CA ILE A 137 -19.25 -7.95 -9.18
C ILE A 137 -18.28 -9.15 -9.24
N SER A 138 -16.98 -8.88 -9.36
CA SER A 138 -15.94 -9.91 -9.41
C SER A 138 -15.72 -10.61 -8.06
N PHE A 139 -16.07 -9.94 -6.95
CA PHE A 139 -15.91 -10.45 -5.59
C PHE A 139 -16.99 -11.40 -5.13
N ASN A 140 -18.03 -11.61 -5.95
CA ASN A 140 -19.11 -12.51 -5.59
C ASN A 140 -18.58 -13.96 -5.43
N GLY A 141 -18.69 -14.51 -4.22
CA GLY A 141 -18.17 -15.82 -3.86
C GLY A 141 -16.82 -15.82 -3.13
N ALA A 142 -16.17 -14.67 -2.97
CA ALA A 142 -15.03 -14.54 -2.06
C ALA A 142 -15.48 -14.65 -0.59
N GLU A 143 -14.62 -15.20 0.28
CA GLU A 143 -14.89 -15.28 1.71
C GLU A 143 -14.75 -13.89 2.36
N SER A 144 -13.70 -13.16 1.97
CA SER A 144 -13.44 -11.79 2.40
C SER A 144 -12.56 -11.09 1.36
N VAL A 145 -12.82 -9.80 1.12
CA VAL A 145 -12.00 -8.96 0.25
C VAL A 145 -11.60 -7.69 0.99
N LYS A 146 -10.30 -7.47 1.14
CA LYS A 146 -9.75 -6.26 1.71
C LYS A 146 -8.88 -5.57 0.68
N ILE A 147 -9.09 -4.28 0.48
CA ILE A 147 -8.32 -3.47 -0.46
C ILE A 147 -7.61 -2.38 0.33
N ILE A 148 -6.30 -2.27 0.15
CA ILE A 148 -5.53 -1.11 0.63
C ILE A 148 -5.23 -0.25 -0.58
N VAL A 149 -5.51 1.04 -0.47
CA VAL A 149 -5.09 2.01 -1.46
C VAL A 149 -4.14 3.02 -0.85
N THR A 150 -3.14 3.46 -1.59
CA THR A 150 -2.34 4.63 -1.22
C THR A 150 -2.65 5.78 -2.17
N SER A 151 -2.93 6.97 -1.62
CA SER A 151 -3.17 8.18 -2.41
C SER A 151 -2.53 9.41 -1.76
N SER A 152 -2.11 10.38 -2.58
CA SER A 152 -1.73 11.71 -2.10
C SER A 152 -2.86 12.73 -2.18
N ASN A 153 -4.04 12.31 -2.62
CA ASN A 153 -5.20 13.17 -2.78
C ASN A 153 -6.25 12.83 -1.72
N ASP A 154 -6.61 13.79 -0.86
CA ASP A 154 -7.64 13.60 0.16
C ASP A 154 -9.04 13.41 -0.45
N SER A 155 -9.30 13.90 -1.67
CA SER A 155 -10.62 13.78 -2.31
C SER A 155 -11.02 12.34 -2.60
N VAL A 156 -10.03 11.46 -2.77
CA VAL A 156 -10.21 10.02 -2.96
C VAL A 156 -10.96 9.37 -1.79
N ALA A 157 -10.74 9.84 -0.57
CA ALA A 157 -11.39 9.29 0.61
C ALA A 157 -12.87 9.69 0.73
N ALA A 158 -13.25 10.82 0.13
CA ALA A 158 -14.57 11.42 0.25
C ALA A 158 -15.62 10.83 -0.71
N GLU A 159 -15.20 10.11 -1.75
CA GLU A 159 -16.11 9.65 -2.82
C GLU A 159 -16.95 8.42 -2.43
N PHE A 160 -16.63 7.72 -1.33
CA PHE A 160 -17.33 6.48 -0.93
C PHE A 160 -17.42 6.33 0.60
N GLU A 161 -18.25 7.17 1.22
CA GLU A 161 -18.35 7.32 2.68
C GLU A 161 -18.66 6.02 3.45
N GLU A 162 -19.35 5.04 2.87
CA GLU A 162 -19.71 3.80 3.58
C GLU A 162 -18.69 2.65 3.46
N MET A 163 -17.87 2.63 2.39
CA MET A 163 -17.01 1.48 2.07
C MET A 163 -15.51 1.78 2.21
N ILE A 164 -15.12 3.06 2.12
CA ILE A 164 -13.73 3.49 2.24
C ILE A 164 -13.49 4.04 3.64
N LEU A 165 -12.54 3.43 4.36
CA LEU A 165 -12.01 3.95 5.62
C LEU A 165 -10.73 4.73 5.35
N PRO A 166 -10.73 6.06 5.45
CA PRO A 166 -9.49 6.83 5.35
C PRO A 166 -8.59 6.62 6.56
N TYR A 167 -7.30 6.49 6.29
CA TYR A 167 -6.24 6.55 7.27
C TYR A 167 -5.25 7.63 6.86
N HIS A 168 -5.26 8.77 7.56
CA HIS A 168 -4.35 9.87 7.29
C HIS A 168 -2.99 9.58 7.92
N LEU A 169 -2.01 9.27 7.07
CA LEU A 169 -0.63 9.08 7.47
C LEU A 169 0.07 10.43 7.59
N HIS A 170 0.53 10.72 8.80
CA HIS A 170 1.24 11.96 9.13
C HIS A 170 2.77 11.78 9.05
N CYS A 171 3.47 12.93 9.06
CA CYS A 171 4.92 12.96 9.17
C CYS A 171 5.38 12.24 10.44
N LEU A 172 6.56 11.65 10.39
CA LEU A 172 7.20 11.05 11.56
C LEU A 172 7.41 12.11 12.65
N HIS A 173 7.28 11.70 13.90
CA HIS A 173 7.77 12.50 15.01
C HIS A 173 9.30 12.66 14.92
N GLU A 174 9.86 13.67 15.60
CA GLU A 174 11.30 13.93 15.54
C GLU A 174 12.13 12.73 16.02
N ASP A 175 11.70 12.08 17.10
CA ASP A 175 12.40 10.90 17.64
C ASP A 175 12.31 9.68 16.72
N GLU A 176 11.16 9.48 16.07
CA GLU A 176 10.99 8.45 15.04
C GLU A 176 11.86 8.72 13.82
N SER A 177 11.93 9.98 13.40
CA SER A 177 12.80 10.44 12.32
C SER A 177 14.27 10.24 12.67
N TRP A 178 14.64 10.46 13.93
CA TRP A 178 15.98 10.22 14.44
C TRP A 178 16.34 8.73 14.41
N LEU A 179 15.43 7.85 14.85
CA LEU A 179 15.63 6.40 14.75
C LEU A 179 15.81 5.93 13.30
N LEU A 180 14.98 6.45 12.38
CA LEU A 180 15.11 6.17 10.95
C LEU A 180 16.47 6.65 10.40
N PHE A 181 16.89 7.85 10.77
CA PHE A 181 18.19 8.41 10.37
C PHE A 181 19.35 7.53 10.86
N GLN A 182 19.36 7.16 12.14
CA GLN A 182 20.41 6.30 12.72
C GLN A 182 20.49 4.93 12.04
N HIS A 183 19.35 4.38 11.62
CA HIS A 183 19.32 3.11 10.91
C HIS A 183 19.89 3.23 9.49
N CYS A 184 19.66 4.36 8.83
CA CYS A 184 20.08 4.57 7.44
C CYS A 184 21.51 5.12 7.31
N ALA A 185 21.98 5.87 8.29
CA ALA A 185 23.29 6.50 8.28
C ALA A 185 24.40 5.51 8.65
N PHE A 186 25.41 5.40 7.80
CA PHE A 186 26.61 4.62 8.09
C PHE A 186 27.44 5.34 9.16
N ASP A 187 27.73 4.67 10.27
CA ASP A 187 28.58 5.15 11.37
C ASP A 187 28.16 6.50 12.01
N CYS A 188 27.02 6.51 12.70
CA CYS A 188 26.44 7.69 13.35
C CYS A 188 27.19 8.17 14.61
N HIS A 189 28.23 7.47 15.05
CA HIS A 189 28.90 7.71 16.34
C HIS A 189 29.66 9.05 16.40
N GLY A 190 30.14 9.56 15.25
CA GLY A 190 30.87 10.83 15.17
C GLY A 190 30.02 12.08 14.94
N PHE A 191 28.76 11.93 14.48
CA PHE A 191 27.99 13.02 13.88
C PHE A 191 26.62 13.26 14.52
N HIS A 192 26.39 12.82 15.77
CA HIS A 192 25.09 12.89 16.44
C HIS A 192 24.42 14.27 16.36
N GLN A 193 25.16 15.34 16.66
CA GLN A 193 24.62 16.71 16.62
C GLN A 193 24.30 17.19 15.20
N ILE A 194 25.09 16.77 14.21
CA ILE A 194 24.87 17.11 12.80
C ILE A 194 23.65 16.34 12.28
N GLY A 195 23.56 15.04 12.58
CA GLY A 195 22.41 14.21 12.24
C GLY A 195 21.10 14.73 12.84
N ARG A 196 21.08 15.14 14.11
CA ARG A 196 19.88 15.75 14.73
C ARG A 196 19.45 17.04 13.99
N LYS A 197 20.41 17.89 13.62
CA LYS A 197 20.13 19.10 12.83
C LYS A 197 19.56 18.77 11.44
N ILE A 198 20.05 17.70 10.81
CA ILE A 198 19.52 17.21 9.53
C ILE A 198 18.07 16.74 9.72
N VAL A 199 17.80 15.87 10.70
CA VAL A 199 16.46 15.36 10.98
C VAL A 199 15.44 16.48 11.24
N ILE A 200 15.81 17.51 12.00
CA ILE A 200 14.96 18.69 12.22
C ILE A 200 14.65 19.40 10.89
N LYS A 201 15.61 19.50 9.97
CA LYS A 201 15.40 20.07 8.63
C LYS A 201 14.48 19.22 7.75
N CYS A 202 14.50 17.90 7.91
CA CYS A 202 13.63 16.98 7.16
C CYS A 202 12.15 17.10 7.56
N LYS A 203 11.82 17.73 8.70
CA LYS A 203 10.45 17.98 9.19
C LYS A 203 9.57 16.72 9.23
N GLY A 204 10.15 15.57 9.54
CA GLY A 204 9.42 14.30 9.66
C GLY A 204 9.01 13.64 8.33
N PHE A 205 9.41 14.18 7.18
CA PHE A 205 9.23 13.50 5.90
C PHE A 205 10.22 12.35 5.78
N ALA A 206 9.72 11.12 5.90
CA ALA A 206 10.53 9.90 5.85
C ALA A 206 11.46 9.86 4.62
N PHE A 207 10.99 10.34 3.45
CA PHE A 207 11.81 10.44 2.25
C PHE A 207 13.08 11.30 2.44
N PHE A 208 12.96 12.50 3.00
CA PHE A 208 14.12 13.37 3.20
C PHE A 208 15.08 12.82 4.25
N VAL A 209 14.54 12.24 5.34
CA VAL A 209 15.36 11.58 6.36
C VAL A 209 16.19 10.45 5.75
N PHE A 210 15.57 9.64 4.90
CA PHE A 210 16.23 8.51 4.23
C PHE A 210 17.32 8.96 3.25
N GLU A 211 17.04 9.97 2.43
CA GLU A 211 18.01 10.51 1.46
C GLU A 211 19.21 11.15 2.19
N ASP A 212 18.97 12.05 3.15
CA ASP A 212 20.05 12.76 3.83
C ASP A 212 20.90 11.84 4.73
N ALA A 213 20.33 10.76 5.25
CA ALA A 213 21.07 9.79 6.05
C ALA A 213 22.13 9.03 5.24
N ARG A 214 21.91 8.81 3.94
CA ARG A 214 22.81 8.04 3.06
C ARG A 214 23.92 8.87 2.43
N THR A 215 23.78 10.19 2.44
CA THR A 215 24.79 11.14 1.97
C THR A 215 25.07 12.17 3.05
N PRO A 216 25.69 11.77 4.18
CA PRO A 216 26.05 12.72 5.21
C PRO A 216 27.07 13.74 4.65
N PRO A 217 26.99 15.01 5.09
CA PRO A 217 27.87 16.09 4.63
C PRO A 217 29.34 15.90 5.03
#